data_AF-A0A964RY63-F1
#
_entry.id   AF-A0A964RY63-F1
#
_cell.length_a   1.000
_cell.length_b   1.000
_cell.length_c   1.000
_cell.angle_alpha   90.00
_cell.angle_beta   90.00
_cell.angle_gamma   90.00
#
_symmetry.space_group_name_H-M   'P 1'
#
loop_
_entity.id
_entity.type
_entity.pdbx_description
1 polymer ?
#
loop_
_entity_poly.entity_id
_entity_poly.type
_entity_poly.pdbx_seq_one_letter_code
_entity_poly.pdbx_strand_id
1 'polypeptide(L)'
;MIAINHNSYDEPVVDEEWKITAYNTEKINGFSDKILLPYTKLQLLEKHTLLHKYHDEELECEIQGIPNNLNQLTFDLIKLEQQLGNWISIKDMVGSYSPNMFKIPKRITIPNSFEEKLSDVFKTQELSFKIRNYNKGYEYTPDAKMLIFGNEDVCPNRLNGGQSYIIADEFKAERLK
;
A
#
# COMPACT_ATOMS: atom_id res chain seq x y z
N MET A 1 -23.97 -12.55 -19.00
CA MET A 1 -22.68 -12.39 -19.70
C MET A 1 -22.90 -11.31 -20.74
N ILE A 2 -22.39 -10.10 -20.52
CA ILE A 2 -22.55 -8.98 -21.46
C ILE A 2 -21.13 -8.52 -21.79
N ALA A 3 -20.71 -8.77 -23.02
CA ALA A 3 -19.50 -8.23 -23.60
C ALA A 3 -19.88 -6.96 -24.38
N ILE A 4 -19.23 -5.83 -24.11
CA ILE A 4 -19.34 -4.63 -24.95
C ILE A 4 -17.97 -4.38 -25.57
N ASN A 5 -17.95 -4.63 -26.87
CA ASN A 5 -16.84 -4.47 -27.79
C ASN A 5 -16.70 -2.99 -28.15
N HIS A 6 -15.47 -2.46 -28.15
CA HIS A 6 -15.11 -1.30 -28.97
C HIS A 6 -13.60 -1.39 -29.23
N ASN A 7 -13.22 -2.06 -30.34
CA ASN A 7 -12.35 -1.53 -31.40
C ASN A 7 -11.87 -2.67 -32.33
N SER A 8 -12.08 -2.48 -33.64
CA SER A 8 -11.68 -3.34 -34.78
C SER A 8 -12.49 -4.62 -35.01
N TYR A 9 -13.20 -4.69 -36.14
CA TYR A 9 -14.05 -5.81 -36.57
C TYR A 9 -13.34 -6.79 -37.52
N ASP A 10 -12.05 -6.59 -37.83
CA ASP A 10 -11.39 -7.31 -38.94
C ASP A 10 -10.47 -8.47 -38.51
N GLU A 11 -10.13 -8.59 -37.23
CA GLU A 11 -9.32 -9.70 -36.71
C GLU A 11 -10.05 -10.42 -35.56
N PRO A 12 -10.22 -11.76 -35.62
CA PRO A 12 -10.82 -12.49 -34.52
C PRO A 12 -9.93 -12.39 -33.28
N VAL A 13 -10.50 -11.94 -32.17
CA VAL A 13 -9.82 -12.01 -30.87
C VAL A 13 -9.62 -13.47 -30.53
N VAL A 14 -8.36 -13.93 -30.58
CA VAL A 14 -8.00 -15.29 -30.15
C VAL A 14 -7.88 -15.24 -28.63
N ASP A 15 -8.75 -15.97 -27.94
CA ASP A 15 -8.67 -16.12 -26.50
C ASP A 15 -7.36 -16.85 -26.14
N GLU A 16 -6.54 -16.19 -25.33
CA GLU A 16 -5.32 -16.78 -24.77
C GLU A 16 -5.55 -17.20 -23.33
N GLU A 17 -5.04 -18.37 -22.96
CA GLU A 17 -5.05 -18.83 -21.57
C GLU A 17 -3.65 -18.76 -20.99
N TRP A 18 -3.51 -18.10 -19.84
CA TRP A 18 -2.24 -17.90 -19.17
C TRP A 18 -2.30 -18.41 -17.73
N LYS A 19 -1.23 -19.09 -17.31
CA LYS A 19 -0.98 -19.46 -15.92
C LYS A 19 0.07 -18.55 -15.32
N ILE A 20 -0.26 -17.93 -14.19
CA ILE A 20 0.68 -17.13 -13.40
C ILE A 20 0.98 -17.90 -12.11
N THR A 21 2.26 -18.11 -11.84
CA THR A 21 2.75 -18.75 -10.62
C THR A 21 3.53 -17.71 -9.82
N ALA A 22 3.17 -17.54 -8.55
CA ALA A 22 3.87 -16.68 -7.60
C ALA A 22 4.63 -17.56 -6.59
N TYR A 23 5.91 -17.28 -6.35
CA TYR A 23 6.76 -18.04 -5.43
C TYR A 23 7.05 -17.21 -4.18
N ASN A 24 7.02 -17.84 -3.00
CA ASN A 24 7.11 -17.18 -1.69
C ASN A 24 6.11 -16.01 -1.60
N THR A 25 4.83 -16.34 -1.64
CA THR A 25 3.77 -15.33 -1.65
C THR A 25 3.59 -14.74 -0.26
N GLU A 26 3.74 -13.42 -0.16
CA GLU A 26 3.52 -12.65 1.07
C GLU A 26 2.05 -12.24 1.20
N LYS A 27 1.43 -11.81 0.10
CA LYS A 27 0.06 -11.28 0.13
C LYS A 27 -0.68 -11.44 -1.18
N ILE A 28 -1.97 -11.75 -1.09
CA ILE A 28 -2.93 -11.72 -2.20
C ILE A 28 -4.11 -10.87 -1.77
N ASN A 29 -4.53 -9.90 -2.60
CA ASN A 29 -5.62 -8.99 -2.28
C ASN A 29 -6.49 -8.68 -3.50
N GLY A 30 -7.80 -8.51 -3.27
CA GLY A 30 -8.76 -8.01 -4.29
C GLY A 30 -9.40 -9.08 -5.18
N PHE A 31 -8.96 -10.35 -5.09
CA PHE A 31 -9.49 -11.43 -5.94
C PHE A 31 -10.76 -12.11 -5.39
N SER A 32 -11.26 -11.69 -4.22
CA SER A 32 -12.51 -12.20 -3.67
C SER A 32 -13.74 -11.66 -4.43
N ASP A 33 -13.60 -10.47 -5.01
CA ASP A 33 -14.65 -9.88 -5.84
C ASP A 33 -14.56 -10.44 -7.25
N LYS A 34 -15.70 -10.81 -7.84
CA LYS A 34 -15.75 -11.37 -9.21
C LYS A 34 -15.46 -10.33 -10.30
N ILE A 35 -15.12 -9.10 -9.93
CA ILE A 35 -15.02 -7.96 -10.85
C ILE A 35 -13.66 -7.30 -10.64
N LEU A 36 -12.78 -7.46 -11.62
CA LEU A 36 -11.57 -6.66 -11.76
C LEU A 36 -11.90 -5.31 -12.40
N LEU A 37 -10.93 -4.39 -12.40
CA LEU A 37 -11.07 -3.14 -13.13
C LEU A 37 -11.30 -3.39 -14.64
N PRO A 38 -12.08 -2.53 -15.32
CA PRO A 38 -12.25 -2.61 -16.78
C PRO A 38 -10.90 -2.58 -17.51
N TYR A 39 -10.74 -3.46 -18.50
CA TYR A 39 -9.52 -3.57 -19.31
C TYR A 39 -8.26 -3.74 -18.46
N THR A 40 -8.32 -4.65 -17.48
CA THR A 40 -7.19 -4.94 -16.59
C THR A 40 -5.93 -5.28 -17.38
N LYS A 41 -4.84 -4.58 -17.06
CA LYS A 41 -3.48 -4.80 -17.51
C LYS A 41 -2.66 -5.31 -16.32
N LEU A 42 -1.82 -6.30 -16.56
CA LEU A 42 -0.90 -6.81 -15.56
C LEU A 42 0.40 -6.02 -15.60
N GLN A 43 0.89 -5.61 -14.45
CA GLN A 43 2.18 -4.92 -14.34
C GLN A 43 2.96 -5.45 -13.14
N LEU A 44 4.23 -5.77 -13.36
CA LEU A 44 5.16 -6.09 -12.29
C LEU A 44 5.82 -4.81 -11.78
N LEU A 45 5.71 -4.56 -10.48
CA LEU A 45 6.25 -3.39 -9.80
C LEU A 45 7.28 -3.82 -8.76
N GLU A 46 8.47 -3.27 -8.86
CA GLU A 46 9.54 -3.42 -7.86
C GLU A 46 9.58 -2.24 -6.88
N LYS A 47 8.88 -1.15 -7.22
CA LYS A 47 8.75 0.04 -6.37
C LYS A 47 7.29 0.43 -6.28
N HIS A 48 6.75 0.39 -5.08
CA HIS A 48 5.36 0.74 -4.81
C HIS A 48 5.17 1.02 -3.31
N THR A 49 4.24 1.89 -2.94
CA THR A 49 4.06 2.28 -1.52
C THR A 49 3.79 1.07 -0.62
N LEU A 50 3.03 0.08 -1.09
CA LEU A 50 2.78 -1.16 -0.34
C LEU A 50 4.04 -1.99 -0.09
N LEU A 51 5.07 -1.86 -0.93
CA LEU A 51 6.31 -2.63 -0.81
C LEU A 51 7.20 -2.12 0.33
N HIS A 52 6.99 -0.90 0.83
CA HIS A 52 7.76 -0.36 1.96
C HIS A 52 7.72 -1.24 3.21
N LYS A 53 6.60 -1.92 3.46
CA LYS A 53 6.47 -2.86 4.59
C LYS A 53 7.42 -4.07 4.49
N TYR A 54 7.80 -4.44 3.27
CA TYR A 54 8.65 -5.60 2.98
C TYR A 54 10.12 -5.20 2.74
N HIS A 55 10.34 -4.03 2.16
CA HIS A 55 11.67 -3.56 1.76
C HIS A 55 12.39 -2.76 2.83
N ASP A 56 11.63 -2.03 3.65
CA ASP A 56 12.21 -1.15 4.66
C ASP A 56 12.34 -1.87 6.00
N GLU A 57 13.32 -1.45 6.79
CA GLU A 57 13.34 -1.79 8.20
C GLU A 57 12.16 -1.13 8.92
N GLU A 58 11.65 -1.81 9.95
CA GLU A 58 10.66 -1.29 10.88
C GLU A 58 11.33 -0.42 11.98
N LEU A 59 10.75 0.76 12.20
CA LEU A 59 11.07 1.64 13.30
C LEU A 59 10.04 1.49 14.41
N GLU A 60 10.49 1.11 15.60
CA GLU A 60 9.68 1.25 16.81
C GLU A 60 9.83 2.68 17.34
N CYS A 61 8.74 3.44 17.32
CA CYS A 61 8.71 4.83 17.72
C CYS A 61 7.78 5.02 18.91
N GLU A 62 8.10 6.00 19.75
CA GLU A 62 7.25 6.46 20.85
C GLU A 62 6.77 7.88 20.56
N ILE A 63 5.46 8.06 20.64
CA ILE A 63 4.79 9.35 20.51
C ILE A 63 4.21 9.75 21.87
N GLN A 64 4.46 10.97 22.31
CA GLN A 64 3.93 11.50 23.56
C GLN A 64 3.66 13.01 23.46
N GLY A 65 2.57 13.48 24.06
CA GLY A 65 2.26 14.91 24.18
C GLY A 65 0.76 15.16 24.14
N ILE A 66 0.33 16.40 23.96
CA ILE A 66 -1.07 16.70 23.63
C ILE A 66 -1.01 17.56 22.38
N PRO A 67 -1.68 17.17 21.28
CA PRO A 67 -1.61 17.96 20.08
C PRO A 67 -2.28 19.32 20.32
N ASN A 68 -1.64 20.40 19.85
CA ASN A 68 -2.22 21.74 19.92
C ASN A 68 -3.60 21.81 19.27
N ASN A 69 -3.77 21.11 18.14
CA ASN A 69 -5.04 21.01 17.44
C ASN A 69 -5.23 19.60 16.88
N LEU A 70 -6.10 18.81 17.53
CA LEU A 70 -6.39 17.44 17.12
C LEU A 70 -7.03 17.34 15.72
N ASN A 71 -7.87 18.31 15.34
CA ASN A 71 -8.50 18.32 14.02
C ASN A 71 -7.45 18.57 12.93
N GLN A 72 -6.51 19.49 13.18
CA GLN A 72 -5.42 19.75 12.25
C GLN A 72 -4.49 18.54 12.13
N LEU A 73 -4.10 17.92 13.25
CA LEU A 73 -3.32 16.68 13.23
C LEU A 73 -4.01 15.59 12.40
N THR A 74 -5.31 15.40 12.60
CA THR A 74 -6.10 14.41 11.85
C THR A 74 -6.08 14.71 10.35
N PHE A 75 -6.26 15.98 9.98
CA PHE A 75 -6.22 16.42 8.59
C PHE A 75 -4.84 16.20 7.96
N ASP A 76 -3.76 16.53 8.68
CA ASP A 76 -2.38 16.37 8.22
C ASP A 76 -2.04 14.88 8.00
N LEU A 77 -2.49 13.99 8.89
CA LEU A 77 -2.32 12.54 8.74
C LEU A 77 -3.13 11.99 7.55
N ILE A 78 -4.35 12.46 7.32
CA ILE A 78 -5.16 12.10 6.13
C ILE A 78 -4.48 12.59 4.85
N LYS A 79 -3.92 13.80 4.86
CA LYS A 79 -3.18 14.34 3.72
C LYS A 79 -1.93 13.51 3.41
N LEU A 80 -1.20 13.06 4.43
CA LEU A 80 -0.08 12.15 4.26
C LEU A 80 -0.52 10.82 3.64
N GLU A 81 -1.62 10.24 4.11
CA GLU A 81 -2.21 9.01 3.54
C GLU A 81 -2.56 9.19 2.05
N GLN A 82 -3.12 10.33 1.66
CA GLN A 82 -3.38 10.65 0.26
C GLN A 82 -2.10 10.77 -0.59
N GLN A 83 -1.03 11.33 -0.04
CA GLN A 83 0.27 11.39 -0.72
C GLN A 83 0.90 10.00 -0.90
N LEU A 84 0.58 9.06 -0.02
CA LEU A 84 0.93 7.65 -0.11
C LEU A 84 0.00 6.85 -1.04
N GLY A 85 -0.96 7.53 -1.69
CA GLY A 85 -1.90 6.93 -2.62
C GLY A 85 -3.06 6.19 -1.96
N ASN A 86 -3.28 6.39 -0.65
CA ASN A 86 -4.28 5.64 0.15
C ASN A 86 -4.04 4.13 0.17
N TRP A 87 -2.83 3.69 -0.15
CA TRP A 87 -2.44 2.28 -0.09
C TRP A 87 -2.19 1.80 1.33
N ILE A 88 -1.82 2.72 2.22
CA ILE A 88 -1.50 2.47 3.61
C ILE A 88 -2.36 3.38 4.48
N SER A 89 -3.15 2.78 5.36
CA SER A 89 -3.92 3.49 6.37
C SER A 89 -2.98 3.98 7.47
N ILE A 90 -2.76 5.30 7.56
CA ILE A 90 -1.98 5.90 8.65
C ILE A 90 -2.72 5.72 9.97
N LYS A 91 -4.06 5.67 9.92
CA LYS A 91 -4.90 5.38 11.08
C LYS A 91 -4.64 3.97 11.64
N ASP A 92 -4.32 2.99 10.80
CA ASP A 92 -4.03 1.63 11.27
C ASP A 92 -2.67 1.58 11.97
N MET A 93 -1.70 2.38 11.51
CA MET A 93 -0.38 2.52 12.15
C MET A 93 -0.44 3.30 13.47
N VAL A 94 -1.15 4.44 13.46
CA VAL A 94 -1.14 5.42 14.55
C VAL A 94 -2.34 5.23 15.49
N GLY A 95 -3.32 4.42 15.14
CA GLY A 95 -4.57 4.19 15.88
C GLY A 95 -5.57 5.37 15.82
N SER A 96 -6.57 5.34 16.71
CA SER A 96 -7.62 6.36 16.75
C SER A 96 -7.12 7.77 17.14
N TYR A 97 -7.52 8.78 16.38
CA TYR A 97 -7.20 10.19 16.65
C TYR A 97 -8.07 10.76 17.77
N SER A 98 -7.85 10.32 19.01
CA SER A 98 -8.57 10.84 20.18
C SER A 98 -7.64 11.64 21.09
N PRO A 99 -8.13 12.69 21.79
CA PRO A 99 -7.31 13.46 22.72
C PRO A 99 -6.74 12.59 23.85
N ASN A 100 -7.48 11.55 24.23
CA ASN A 100 -7.05 10.62 25.28
C ASN A 100 -5.90 9.70 24.83
N MET A 101 -5.69 9.52 23.52
CA MET A 101 -4.61 8.67 23.01
C MET A 101 -3.23 9.22 23.37
N PHE A 102 -3.04 10.53 23.30
CA PHE A 102 -1.71 11.14 23.46
C PHE A 102 -1.33 11.41 24.94
N LYS A 103 -2.28 11.24 25.86
CA LYS A 103 -2.05 11.39 27.32
C LYS A 103 -1.04 10.38 27.89
N ILE A 104 -0.82 9.27 27.20
CA ILE A 104 0.11 8.21 27.59
C ILE A 104 1.09 8.03 26.42
N PRO A 105 2.40 7.81 26.67
CA PRO A 105 3.33 7.45 25.62
C PRO A 105 2.82 6.26 24.82
N LYS A 106 2.72 6.44 23.51
CA LYS A 106 2.24 5.43 22.58
C LYS A 106 3.38 4.90 21.74
N ARG A 107 3.49 3.56 21.67
CA ARG A 107 4.39 2.90 20.74
C ARG A 107 3.69 2.64 19.42
N ILE A 108 4.37 2.94 18.32
CA ILE A 108 3.96 2.62 16.97
C ILE A 108 5.11 1.99 16.22
N THR A 109 4.79 1.19 15.20
CA THR A 109 5.77 0.62 14.29
C THR A 109 5.48 1.13 12.89
N ILE A 110 6.50 1.66 12.22
CA ILE A 110 6.38 2.23 10.87
C ILE A 110 7.55 1.80 9.99
N PRO A 111 7.39 1.72 8.66
CA PRO A 111 8.51 1.62 7.75
C PRO A 111 9.45 2.82 7.90
N ASN A 112 10.77 2.59 7.88
CA ASN A 112 11.78 3.62 8.03
C ASN A 112 11.62 4.77 7.01
N SER A 113 11.22 4.46 5.78
CA SER A 113 10.96 5.48 4.76
C SER A 113 9.89 6.52 5.15
N PHE A 114 9.07 6.24 6.18
CA PHE A 114 8.02 7.15 6.64
C PHE A 114 8.43 8.00 7.83
N GLU A 115 9.64 7.79 8.39
CA GLU A 115 10.12 8.48 9.58
C GLU A 115 10.00 10.00 9.45
N GLU A 116 10.63 10.58 8.44
CA GLU A 116 10.72 12.03 8.26
C GLU A 116 9.32 12.65 8.15
N LYS A 117 8.49 12.13 7.26
CA LYS A 117 7.14 12.64 7.00
C LYS A 117 6.24 12.57 8.24
N LEU A 118 6.28 11.45 8.97
CA LEU A 118 5.47 11.31 10.19
C LEU A 118 6.02 12.17 11.32
N SER A 119 7.35 12.19 11.50
CA SER A 119 8.02 13.01 12.51
C SER A 119 7.65 14.49 12.37
N ASP A 120 7.65 15.00 11.13
CA ASP A 120 7.31 16.39 10.84
C ASP A 120 5.85 16.72 11.17
N VAL A 121 4.91 15.84 10.82
CA VAL A 121 3.48 15.99 11.17
C VAL A 121 3.31 16.05 12.69
N PHE A 122 3.95 15.15 13.44
CA PHE A 122 3.84 15.13 14.89
C PHE A 122 4.50 16.35 15.55
N LYS A 123 5.72 16.72 15.12
CA LYS A 123 6.43 17.88 15.67
C LYS A 123 5.70 19.20 15.44
N THR A 124 5.05 19.36 14.27
CA THR A 124 4.23 20.54 13.95
C THR A 124 3.08 20.73 14.94
N GLN A 125 2.63 19.65 15.58
CA GLN A 125 1.56 19.65 16.57
C GLN A 125 2.08 19.54 18.01
N GLU A 126 3.35 19.85 18.26
CA GLU A 126 4.02 19.76 19.58
C GLU A 126 4.02 18.36 20.20
N LEU A 127 3.88 17.32 19.37
CA LEU A 127 4.04 15.94 19.81
C LEU A 127 5.52 15.54 19.72
N SER A 128 6.01 14.91 20.79
CA SER A 128 7.33 14.27 20.74
C SER A 128 7.27 13.01 19.91
N PHE A 129 8.32 12.77 19.13
CA PHE A 129 8.51 11.58 18.32
C PHE A 129 9.92 11.05 18.60
N LYS A 130 10.02 9.88 19.24
CA LYS A 130 11.29 9.29 19.66
C LYS A 130 11.44 7.90 19.06
N ILE A 131 12.54 7.67 18.36
CA ILE A 131 12.88 6.34 17.87
C ILE A 131 13.45 5.53 19.04
N ARG A 132 12.90 4.34 19.25
CA ARG A 132 13.31 3.42 20.31
C ARG A 132 14.19 2.31 19.77
N ASN A 133 13.84 1.77 18.60
CA ASN A 133 14.55 0.63 18.03
C ASN A 133 14.41 0.59 16.50
N TYR A 134 15.37 -0.06 15.86
CA TYR A 134 15.37 -0.44 14.44
C TYR A 134 15.37 -1.95 14.38
N ASN A 135 14.46 -2.54 13.63
CA ASN A 135 14.48 -3.97 13.38
C ASN A 135 14.02 -4.22 11.94
N LYS A 136 14.39 -5.35 11.36
CA LYS A 136 14.01 -5.65 9.96
C LYS A 136 12.49 -5.78 9.78
N GLY A 137 11.75 -6.11 10.83
CA GLY A 137 10.34 -6.46 10.77
C GLY A 137 10.14 -7.94 10.49
N TYR A 138 8.97 -8.46 10.84
CA TYR A 138 8.62 -9.86 10.57
C TYR A 138 8.44 -10.13 9.07
N GLU A 139 7.97 -9.13 8.33
CA GLU A 139 7.66 -9.23 6.89
C GLU A 139 8.82 -8.76 6.01
N TYR A 140 10.05 -8.70 6.54
CA TYR A 140 11.20 -8.22 5.79
C TYR A 140 11.60 -9.16 4.66
N THR A 141 11.20 -8.79 3.45
CA THR A 141 11.43 -9.54 2.23
C THR A 141 11.91 -8.54 1.16
N PRO A 142 13.22 -8.19 1.15
CA PRO A 142 13.75 -7.06 0.36
C PRO A 142 13.62 -7.27 -1.15
N ASP A 143 13.48 -8.52 -1.59
CA ASP A 143 13.31 -8.88 -3.00
C ASP A 143 11.84 -8.98 -3.44
N ALA A 144 10.89 -8.73 -2.52
CA ALA A 144 9.46 -8.83 -2.81
C ALA A 144 9.05 -7.88 -3.95
N LYS A 145 8.25 -8.38 -4.88
CA LYS A 145 7.69 -7.62 -5.99
C LYS A 145 6.17 -7.65 -5.91
N MET A 146 5.53 -6.67 -6.54
CA MET A 146 4.08 -6.58 -6.62
C MET A 146 3.62 -6.79 -8.06
N LEU A 147 2.83 -7.83 -8.30
CA LEU A 147 2.06 -7.98 -9.53
C LEU A 147 0.69 -7.34 -9.34
N ILE A 148 0.46 -6.19 -9.98
CA ILE A 148 -0.81 -5.48 -9.93
C ILE A 148 -1.68 -5.80 -11.14
N PHE A 149 -2.98 -5.98 -10.89
CA PHE A 149 -4.04 -6.18 -11.85
C PHE A 149 -4.85 -4.88 -11.89
N GLY A 150 -4.31 -3.90 -12.61
CA GLY A 150 -4.80 -2.53 -12.62
C GLY A 150 -5.06 -2.02 -14.03
N ASN A 151 -5.36 -0.75 -14.16
CA ASN A 151 -5.40 -0.08 -15.46
C ASN A 151 -5.08 1.40 -15.24
N GLU A 152 -3.87 1.83 -15.60
CA GLU A 152 -3.39 3.21 -15.42
C GLU A 152 -4.27 4.26 -16.13
N ASP A 153 -5.00 3.86 -17.19
CA ASP A 153 -5.92 4.75 -17.90
C ASP A 153 -7.21 5.03 -17.09
N VAL A 154 -7.55 4.15 -16.15
CA VAL A 154 -8.75 4.24 -15.29
C VAL A 154 -8.39 4.70 -13.88
N CYS A 155 -7.39 4.05 -13.27
CA CYS A 155 -6.88 4.38 -11.96
C CYS A 155 -5.36 4.14 -11.93
N PRO A 156 -4.55 5.20 -11.77
CA PRO A 156 -3.09 5.06 -11.66
C PRO A 156 -2.71 4.08 -10.56
N ASN A 157 -1.74 3.19 -10.78
CA ASN A 157 -1.32 2.19 -9.78
C ASN A 157 -0.75 2.86 -8.52
N ARG A 158 -0.26 4.10 -8.63
CA ARG A 158 0.15 4.89 -7.45
C ARG A 158 -1.03 5.28 -6.53
N LEU A 159 -2.28 5.09 -6.96
CA LEU A 159 -3.49 5.36 -6.18
C LEU A 159 -4.25 4.04 -5.94
N ASN A 160 -4.70 3.85 -4.71
CA ASN A 160 -5.55 2.73 -4.34
C ASN A 160 -6.99 3.01 -4.76
N GLY A 161 -7.39 2.45 -5.89
CA GLY A 161 -8.76 2.38 -6.38
C GLY A 161 -9.40 1.01 -6.16
N GLY A 162 -8.81 0.16 -5.30
CA GLY A 162 -9.24 -1.23 -5.10
C GLY A 162 -8.69 -2.21 -6.13
N GLN A 163 -7.59 -1.88 -6.81
CA GLN A 163 -6.93 -2.79 -7.74
C GLN A 163 -6.51 -4.08 -7.02
N SER A 164 -6.68 -5.21 -7.70
CA SER A 164 -6.19 -6.50 -7.19
C SER A 164 -4.69 -6.60 -7.36
N TYR A 165 -4.02 -7.29 -6.44
CA TYR A 165 -2.57 -7.45 -6.49
C TYR A 165 -2.09 -8.68 -5.74
N ILE A 166 -0.89 -9.13 -6.12
CA ILE A 166 -0.14 -10.19 -5.45
C ILE A 166 1.24 -9.64 -5.10
N ILE A 167 1.72 -9.90 -3.88
CA ILE A 167 3.09 -9.61 -3.44
C ILE A 167 3.81 -10.95 -3.22
N ALA A 168 4.93 -11.13 -3.89
CA ALA A 168 5.74 -12.35 -3.85
C ALA A 168 7.18 -12.06 -4.34
N ASP A 169 8.12 -12.95 -4.05
CA ASP A 169 9.53 -12.78 -4.47
C ASP A 169 9.69 -12.88 -5.99
N GLU A 170 8.98 -13.83 -6.59
CA GLU A 170 9.10 -14.17 -8.00
C GLU A 170 7.75 -14.51 -8.63
N PHE A 171 7.61 -14.14 -9.91
CA PHE A 171 6.47 -14.45 -10.75
C PHE A 171 6.91 -15.14 -12.03
N LYS A 172 6.22 -16.21 -12.41
CA LYS A 172 6.37 -16.88 -13.71
C LYS A 172 5.05 -16.90 -14.46
N ALA A 173 5.08 -16.52 -15.72
CA ALA A 173 3.95 -16.62 -16.64
C ALA A 173 4.20 -17.72 -17.67
N GLU A 174 3.18 -18.53 -17.93
CA GLU A 174 3.18 -19.60 -18.93
C GLU A 174 1.90 -19.52 -19.76
N ARG A 175 2.05 -19.46 -21.09
CA ARG A 175 0.92 -19.55 -22.00
C ARG A 175 0.48 -21.01 -22.13
N LEU A 176 -0.80 -21.27 -21.88
CA LEU A 176 -1.43 -22.58 -21.99
C LEU A 176 -2.11 -22.77 -23.35
N LYS A 177 -2.66 -21.70 -23.93
CA LYS A 177 -3.39 -21.70 -25.21
C LYS A 177 -3.26 -20.34 -25.91
#